data_AF-A0A934C0K9-F1
#
_entry.id   AF-A0A934C0K9-F1
#
_cell.length_a   1.000
_cell.length_b   1.000
_cell.length_c   1.000
_cell.angle_alpha   90.00
_cell.angle_beta   90.00
_cell.angle_gamma   90.00
#
_symmetry.space_group_name_H-M   'P 1'
#
loop_
_entity.id
_entity.type
_entity.pdbx_description
1 polymer ?
#
loop_
_entity_poly.entity_id
_entity_poly.type
_entity_poly.pdbx_seq_one_letter_code
_entity_poly.pdbx_strand_id
1 'polypeptide(L)'
;MTQSELRNLLTAAGLPALLWQLPDLTYEPCSADFVRSNYSAWLEARPDELVIFADAGGKRVRQRPLWQTDSSDCDNLAIGTMAWAQTGNARKAKLTGVVRGGLAYGFLFYQAGPARPENFSVSGGHSINWFVDYDNSVNFFEPGMGQLVDLNTQERSSSWFGLAA
;
A
#
# COMPACT_ATOMS: atom_id res chain seq x y z
N MET A 1 -13.31 0.82 12.88
CA MET A 1 -13.96 1.93 12.17
C MET A 1 -15.00 1.39 11.21
N THR A 2 -16.12 2.09 11.03
CA THR A 2 -17.13 1.78 10.00
C THR A 2 -16.64 2.19 8.61
N GLN A 3 -17.34 1.76 7.56
CA GLN A 3 -17.10 2.20 6.19
C GLN A 3 -17.16 3.74 6.06
N SER A 4 -18.15 4.38 6.70
CA SER A 4 -18.31 5.84 6.68
C SER A 4 -17.16 6.57 7.39
N GLU A 5 -16.69 6.05 8.53
CA GLU A 5 -15.54 6.60 9.25
C GLU A 5 -14.26 6.50 8.43
N LEU A 6 -13.99 5.34 7.82
CA LEU A 6 -12.85 5.16 6.93
C LEU A 6 -12.90 6.13 5.75
N ARG A 7 -14.07 6.27 5.12
CA ARG A 7 -14.27 7.21 4.01
C ARG A 7 -13.97 8.65 4.42
N ASN A 8 -14.45 9.07 5.58
CA ASN A 8 -14.18 10.41 6.12
C ASN A 8 -12.69 10.65 6.39
N LEU A 9 -11.97 9.66 6.96
CA LEU A 9 -10.52 9.77 7.18
C LEU A 9 -9.75 9.91 5.86
N LEU A 10 -10.07 9.07 4.87
CA LEU A 10 -9.42 9.13 3.56
C LEU A 10 -9.73 10.45 2.83
N THR A 11 -10.96 10.95 2.91
CA THR A 11 -11.33 12.28 2.36
C THR A 11 -10.61 13.42 3.08
N ALA A 12 -10.51 13.38 4.41
CA ALA A 12 -9.74 14.36 5.18
C ALA A 12 -8.25 14.32 4.82
N ALA A 13 -7.72 13.17 4.42
CA ALA A 13 -6.37 13.01 3.91
C ALA A 13 -6.19 13.47 2.44
N GLY A 14 -7.20 14.11 1.84
CA GLY A 14 -7.15 14.65 0.48
C GLY A 14 -7.36 13.62 -0.63
N LEU A 15 -7.79 12.41 -0.30
CA LEU A 15 -8.13 11.37 -1.27
C LEU A 15 -9.59 11.52 -1.70
N PRO A 16 -9.95 11.32 -2.98
CA PRO A 16 -11.34 11.37 -3.44
C PRO A 16 -12.12 10.10 -3.06
N ALA A 17 -11.96 9.64 -1.81
CA ALA A 17 -12.46 8.36 -1.33
C ALA A 17 -13.98 8.26 -1.33
N LEU A 18 -14.73 9.37 -1.38
CA LEU A 18 -16.18 9.37 -1.63
C LEU A 18 -16.55 8.69 -2.96
N LEU A 19 -15.63 8.64 -3.92
CA LEU A 19 -15.83 7.98 -5.22
C LEU A 19 -15.46 6.49 -5.19
N TRP A 20 -14.82 6.01 -4.12
CA TRP A 20 -14.32 4.64 -4.04
C TRP A 20 -15.41 3.67 -3.54
N GLN A 21 -15.40 2.46 -4.09
CA GLN A 21 -16.20 1.35 -3.57
C GLN A 21 -15.45 0.70 -2.40
N LEU A 22 -16.02 0.81 -1.21
CA LEU A 22 -15.57 0.15 0.00
C LEU A 22 -16.68 -0.83 0.41
N PRO A 23 -16.41 -2.10 0.69
CA PRO A 23 -17.42 -3.00 1.24
C PRO A 23 -18.07 -2.47 2.53
N ASP A 24 -19.34 -2.77 2.77
CA ASP A 24 -20.01 -2.41 4.03
C ASP A 24 -19.57 -3.36 5.15
N LEU A 25 -18.40 -3.06 5.72
CA LEU A 25 -17.73 -3.84 6.75
C LEU A 25 -17.14 -2.93 7.83
N THR A 26 -16.70 -3.52 8.94
CA THR A 26 -15.80 -2.84 9.87
C THR A 26 -14.36 -2.99 9.41
N TYR A 27 -13.58 -1.94 9.61
CA TYR A 27 -12.17 -1.88 9.30
C TYR A 27 -11.33 -1.68 10.56
N GLU A 28 -10.14 -2.29 10.60
CA GLU A 28 -9.18 -2.16 11.68
C GLU A 28 -7.93 -1.40 11.20
N PRO A 29 -7.45 -0.39 11.96
CA PRO A 29 -6.15 0.23 11.69
C PRO A 29 -5.01 -0.80 11.77
N CYS A 30 -3.89 -0.47 11.14
CA CYS A 30 -2.65 -1.23 11.26
C CYS A 30 -1.44 -0.28 11.32
N SER A 31 -0.42 -0.64 12.09
CA SER A 31 0.74 0.23 12.27
C SER A 31 1.70 0.19 11.10
N ALA A 32 2.48 1.26 10.93
CA ALA A 32 3.61 1.25 9.99
C ALA A 32 4.57 0.06 10.23
N ASP A 33 4.78 -0.36 11.47
CA ASP A 33 5.62 -1.52 11.80
C ASP A 33 5.02 -2.84 11.35
N PHE A 34 3.69 -2.99 11.44
CA PHE A 34 2.99 -4.12 10.85
C PHE A 34 3.20 -4.14 9.32
N VAL A 35 3.02 -3.02 8.65
CA VAL A 35 3.18 -2.92 7.18
C VAL A 35 4.60 -3.28 6.76
N ARG A 36 5.63 -2.74 7.43
CA ARG A 36 7.03 -3.05 7.15
C ARG A 36 7.36 -4.52 7.41
N SER A 37 6.92 -5.07 8.54
CA SER A 37 7.19 -6.48 8.88
C SER A 37 6.49 -7.42 7.91
N ASN A 38 5.26 -7.10 7.50
CA ASN A 38 4.50 -7.84 6.51
C ASN A 38 5.18 -7.80 5.14
N TYR A 39 5.72 -6.64 4.74
CA TYR A 39 6.51 -6.49 3.52
C TYR A 39 7.79 -7.32 3.54
N SER A 40 8.55 -7.29 4.64
CA SER A 40 9.75 -8.13 4.78
C SER A 40 9.42 -9.62 4.67
N ALA A 41 8.39 -10.09 5.37
CA ALA A 41 7.93 -11.47 5.27
C ALA A 41 7.44 -11.83 3.86
N TRP A 42 6.81 -10.89 3.16
CA TRP A 42 6.40 -11.07 1.77
C TRP A 42 7.61 -11.21 0.84
N LEU A 43 8.66 -10.41 1.03
CA LEU A 43 9.91 -10.54 0.27
C LEU A 43 10.61 -11.88 0.54
N GLU A 44 10.70 -12.29 1.80
CA GLU A 44 11.32 -13.57 2.20
C GLU A 44 10.60 -14.80 1.64
N ALA A 45 9.30 -14.69 1.37
CA ALA A 45 8.50 -15.77 0.79
C ALA A 45 8.62 -15.86 -0.75
N ARG A 46 9.27 -14.89 -1.40
CA ARG A 46 9.44 -14.89 -2.86
C ARG A 46 10.67 -15.71 -3.27
N PRO A 47 10.66 -16.30 -4.48
CA PRO A 47 11.87 -16.85 -5.08
C PRO A 47 12.98 -15.80 -5.17
N ASP A 48 14.24 -16.23 -4.96
CA ASP A 48 15.41 -15.35 -4.93
C ASP A 48 15.56 -14.57 -6.25
N GLU A 49 15.17 -15.15 -7.39
CA GLU A 49 15.22 -14.49 -8.70
C GLU A 49 14.26 -13.30 -8.85
N LEU A 50 13.25 -13.19 -7.98
CA LEU A 50 12.28 -12.08 -7.96
C LEU A 50 12.64 -11.01 -6.93
N VAL A 51 13.80 -11.10 -6.31
CA VAL A 51 14.26 -10.19 -5.26
C VAL A 51 15.71 -9.78 -5.53
N ILE A 52 15.97 -8.48 -5.55
CA ILE A 52 17.29 -7.93 -5.87
C ILE A 52 17.82 -7.05 -4.74
N PHE A 53 19.15 -6.95 -4.66
CA PHE A 53 19.84 -5.98 -3.83
C PHE A 53 20.29 -4.81 -4.72
N ALA A 54 19.49 -3.73 -4.77
CA ALA A 54 19.70 -2.63 -5.69
C ALA A 54 19.36 -1.27 -5.05
N ASP A 55 19.78 -0.18 -5.70
CA ASP A 55 19.37 1.16 -5.29
C ASP A 55 17.83 1.26 -5.36
N ALA A 56 17.22 1.61 -4.23
CA ALA A 56 15.80 1.89 -4.12
C ALA A 56 15.48 3.39 -4.36
N GLY A 57 16.43 4.14 -4.91
CA GLY A 57 16.35 5.60 -5.04
C GLY A 57 17.10 6.29 -3.91
N GLY A 58 17.74 7.42 -4.24
CA GLY A 58 18.53 8.19 -3.28
C GLY A 58 19.81 7.48 -2.82
N LYS A 59 20.37 6.54 -3.60
CA LYS A 59 21.61 5.78 -3.30
C LYS A 59 21.49 4.85 -2.09
N ARG A 60 20.30 4.34 -1.79
CA ARG A 60 20.07 3.46 -0.64
C ARG A 60 19.84 2.04 -1.14
N VAL A 61 20.93 1.26 -1.18
CA VAL A 61 20.90 -0.15 -1.59
C VAL A 61 20.21 -0.99 -0.52
N ARG A 62 19.26 -1.83 -0.95
CA ARG A 62 18.49 -2.73 -0.08
C ARG A 62 17.91 -3.89 -0.87
N GLN A 63 17.44 -4.90 -0.15
CA GLN A 63 16.62 -5.95 -0.71
C GLN A 63 15.25 -5.39 -1.10
N ARG A 64 14.83 -5.59 -2.34
CA ARG A 64 13.58 -5.08 -2.93
C ARG A 64 13.08 -6.04 -4.02
N PRO A 65 11.80 -6.02 -4.39
CA PRO A 65 11.33 -6.85 -5.49
C PRO A 65 12.00 -6.43 -6.81
N LEU A 66 12.27 -7.40 -7.68
CA LEU A 66 12.71 -7.13 -9.04
C LEU A 66 11.57 -6.46 -9.82
N TRP A 67 11.76 -5.21 -10.21
CA TRP A 67 10.80 -4.51 -11.05
C TRP A 67 10.93 -4.97 -12.51
N GLN A 68 9.81 -5.31 -13.13
CA GLN A 68 9.71 -5.69 -14.55
C GLN A 68 8.41 -5.15 -15.13
N THR A 69 8.50 -4.47 -16.27
CA THR A 69 7.34 -3.98 -17.02
C THR A 69 6.35 -5.12 -17.30
N ASP A 70 5.06 -4.88 -17.09
CA ASP A 70 3.95 -5.78 -17.38
C ASP A 70 3.96 -7.13 -16.64
N SER A 71 4.79 -7.31 -15.58
CA SER A 71 4.84 -8.57 -14.82
C SER A 71 5.09 -8.43 -13.32
N SER A 72 5.89 -7.45 -12.92
CA SER A 72 6.23 -7.16 -11.53
C SER A 72 6.47 -5.66 -11.38
N ASP A 73 5.59 -4.89 -12.01
CA ASP A 73 5.54 -3.44 -11.98
C ASP A 73 4.70 -2.94 -10.80
N CYS A 74 4.48 -1.62 -10.73
CA CYS A 74 4.02 -0.97 -9.52
C CYS A 74 2.69 -1.55 -8.97
N ASP A 75 1.75 -1.88 -9.86
CA ASP A 75 0.42 -2.35 -9.50
C ASP A 75 0.43 -3.80 -9.05
N ASN A 76 1.19 -4.66 -9.72
CA ASN A 76 1.43 -6.03 -9.28
C ASN A 76 2.07 -6.06 -7.88
N LEU A 77 3.05 -5.18 -7.62
CA LEU A 77 3.70 -5.09 -6.31
C LEU A 77 2.75 -4.56 -5.22
N ALA A 78 1.96 -3.53 -5.51
CA ALA A 78 0.99 -2.97 -4.57
C ALA A 78 -0.16 -3.95 -4.26
N ILE A 79 -0.68 -4.64 -5.27
CA ILE A 79 -1.69 -5.69 -5.10
C ILE A 79 -1.12 -6.86 -4.32
N GLY A 80 0.07 -7.35 -4.69
CA GLY A 80 0.68 -8.54 -4.08
C GLY A 80 0.97 -8.37 -2.59
N THR A 81 1.51 -7.22 -2.19
CA THR A 81 1.81 -6.91 -0.78
C THR A 81 0.55 -6.74 0.06
N MET A 82 -0.48 -6.07 -0.48
CA MET A 82 -1.78 -5.91 0.16
C MET A 82 -2.51 -7.26 0.30
N ALA A 83 -2.51 -8.09 -0.73
CA ALA A 83 -3.09 -9.44 -0.69
C ALA A 83 -2.41 -10.35 0.35
N TRP A 84 -1.08 -10.25 0.47
CA TRP A 84 -0.32 -10.95 1.50
C TRP A 84 -0.74 -10.52 2.91
N ALA A 85 -0.88 -9.21 3.15
CA ALA A 85 -1.34 -8.68 4.43
C ALA A 85 -2.75 -9.18 4.80
N GLN A 86 -3.68 -9.14 3.85
CA GLN A 86 -5.06 -9.58 4.07
C GLN A 86 -5.14 -11.10 4.31
N THR A 87 -4.35 -11.90 3.60
CA THR A 87 -4.22 -13.35 3.84
C THR A 87 -3.69 -13.63 5.24
N GLY A 88 -2.65 -12.90 5.67
CA GLY A 88 -2.09 -13.00 7.01
C GLY A 88 -3.11 -12.66 8.10
N ASN A 89 -3.91 -11.60 7.88
CA ASN A 89 -4.99 -11.21 8.78
C ASN A 89 -6.05 -12.31 8.91
N ALA A 90 -6.52 -12.85 7.79
CA ALA A 90 -7.51 -13.93 7.75
C ALA A 90 -6.99 -15.19 8.45
N ARG A 91 -5.73 -15.56 8.23
CA ARG A 91 -5.09 -16.71 8.90
C ARG A 91 -5.03 -16.50 10.42
N LYS A 92 -4.62 -15.31 10.87
CA LYS A 92 -4.59 -14.98 12.31
C LYS A 92 -5.99 -15.08 12.93
N ALA A 93 -6.99 -14.49 12.29
CA ALA A 93 -8.39 -14.56 12.75
C ALA A 93 -8.87 -16.01 12.91
N LYS A 94 -8.54 -16.88 11.93
CA LYS A 94 -8.87 -18.31 11.99
C LYS A 94 -8.15 -19.04 13.14
N LEU A 95 -6.87 -18.78 13.34
CA LEU A 95 -6.06 -19.46 14.35
C LEU A 95 -6.41 -19.04 15.78
N THR A 96 -6.81 -17.77 15.97
CA THR A 96 -7.16 -17.25 17.30
C THR A 96 -8.65 -17.31 17.61
N GLY A 97 -9.49 -17.69 16.65
CA GLY A 97 -10.95 -17.70 16.80
C GLY A 97 -11.56 -16.31 16.99
N VAL A 98 -10.85 -15.25 16.58
CA VAL A 98 -11.32 -13.86 16.72
C VAL A 98 -11.81 -13.39 15.36
N VAL A 99 -13.10 -13.07 15.26
CA VAL A 99 -13.64 -12.37 14.08
C VAL A 99 -13.03 -10.97 14.07
N ARG A 100 -12.29 -10.64 13.01
CA ARG A 100 -11.67 -9.32 12.80
C ARG A 100 -12.39 -8.58 11.67
N GLY A 101 -12.40 -7.26 11.75
CA GLY A 101 -12.74 -6.43 10.61
C GLY A 101 -11.73 -6.61 9.46
N GLY A 102 -12.06 -6.08 8.29
CA GLY A 102 -11.07 -5.93 7.21
C GLY A 102 -9.93 -5.02 7.67
N LEU A 103 -8.71 -5.19 7.16
CA LEU A 103 -7.68 -4.18 7.44
C LEU A 103 -8.00 -2.89 6.68
N ALA A 104 -7.85 -1.74 7.34
CA ALA A 104 -7.78 -0.43 6.71
C ALA A 104 -6.43 -0.26 5.99
N TYR A 105 -6.16 -1.18 5.05
CA TYR A 105 -4.95 -1.30 4.27
C TYR A 105 -5.37 -1.72 2.86
N GLY A 106 -5.15 -0.83 1.89
CA GLY A 106 -5.43 -1.07 0.48
C GLY A 106 -4.28 -0.64 -0.43
N PHE A 107 -4.60 -0.54 -1.71
CA PHE A 107 -3.74 0.09 -2.71
C PHE A 107 -4.55 1.14 -3.48
N LEU A 108 -3.85 2.01 -4.20
CA LEU A 108 -4.45 3.01 -5.07
C LEU A 108 -3.57 3.21 -6.30
N PHE A 109 -4.18 3.72 -7.37
CA PHE A 109 -3.49 4.31 -8.50
C PHE A 109 -3.50 5.82 -8.37
N TYR A 110 -2.46 6.50 -8.86
CA TYR A 110 -2.40 7.95 -8.89
C TYR A 110 -1.48 8.44 -10.02
N GLN A 111 -1.55 9.73 -10.32
CA GLN A 111 -0.60 10.39 -11.21
C GLN A 111 0.52 11.00 -10.36
N ALA A 112 1.71 10.41 -10.41
CA ALA A 112 2.90 10.98 -9.79
C ALA A 112 3.24 12.32 -10.45
N GLY A 113 3.65 13.28 -9.64
CA GLY A 113 4.17 14.56 -10.11
C GLY A 113 5.51 14.41 -10.85
N PRO A 114 6.21 15.51 -11.12
CA PRO A 114 7.59 15.44 -11.59
C PRO A 114 8.45 14.57 -10.68
N ALA A 115 9.41 13.84 -11.24
CA ALA A 115 10.32 12.97 -10.49
C ALA A 115 11.07 13.76 -9.41
N ARG A 116 11.02 13.29 -8.16
CA ARG A 116 11.65 13.93 -7.01
C ARG A 116 12.46 12.91 -6.18
N PRO A 117 13.56 13.30 -5.52
CA PRO A 117 14.32 12.34 -4.71
C PRO A 117 13.50 11.67 -3.60
N GLU A 118 12.58 12.40 -2.97
CA GLU A 118 11.74 11.92 -1.86
C GLU A 118 10.65 10.93 -2.30
N ASN A 119 10.28 10.88 -3.58
CA ASN A 119 9.38 9.87 -4.15
C ASN A 119 10.13 8.80 -4.96
N PHE A 120 11.44 8.68 -4.74
CA PHE A 120 12.31 7.75 -5.46
C PHE A 120 12.35 7.97 -6.97
N SER A 121 12.13 9.21 -7.41
CA SER A 121 12.12 9.62 -8.82
C SER A 121 11.03 8.95 -9.67
N VAL A 122 9.94 8.54 -9.03
CA VAL A 122 8.73 8.06 -9.72
C VAL A 122 8.05 9.23 -10.43
N SER A 123 7.61 8.99 -11.67
CA SER A 123 6.84 9.94 -12.49
C SER A 123 5.85 9.19 -13.37
N GLY A 124 4.73 9.83 -13.73
CA GLY A 124 3.72 9.18 -14.58
C GLY A 124 2.61 8.50 -13.77
N GLY A 125 1.87 7.60 -14.42
CA GLY A 125 0.92 6.74 -13.72
C GLY A 125 1.68 5.77 -12.80
N HIS A 126 1.26 5.69 -11.55
CA HIS A 126 1.90 4.83 -10.55
C HIS A 126 0.87 4.27 -9.58
N SER A 127 1.24 3.23 -8.84
CA SER A 127 0.40 2.66 -7.80
C SER A 127 1.19 2.34 -6.54
N ILE A 128 0.48 2.42 -5.42
CA ILE A 128 1.08 2.36 -4.09
C ILE A 128 0.09 1.79 -3.08
N ASN A 129 0.60 1.36 -1.94
CA ASN A 129 -0.25 1.02 -0.81
C ASN A 129 -0.64 2.24 0.02
N TRP A 130 -1.80 2.17 0.66
CA TRP A 130 -2.23 3.09 1.71
C TRP A 130 -2.73 2.32 2.93
N PHE A 131 -2.58 2.89 4.12
CA PHE A 131 -3.14 2.33 5.34
C PHE A 131 -3.52 3.42 6.35
N VAL A 132 -4.39 3.05 7.29
CA VAL A 132 -4.74 3.89 8.44
C VAL A 132 -4.02 3.36 9.68
N ASP A 133 -3.22 4.20 10.34
CA ASP A 133 -2.54 3.85 11.59
C ASP A 133 -3.48 4.03 12.80
N TYR A 134 -3.08 3.56 13.98
CA TYR A 134 -3.87 3.58 15.21
C TYR A 134 -4.17 5.01 15.72
N ASP A 135 -3.41 6.01 15.29
CA ASP A 135 -3.69 7.43 15.53
C ASP A 135 -4.66 8.04 14.49
N ASN A 136 -5.23 7.21 13.61
CA ASN A 136 -6.09 7.56 12.48
C ASN A 136 -5.42 8.39 11.37
N SER A 137 -4.08 8.45 11.33
CA SER A 137 -3.36 9.02 10.20
C SER A 137 -3.42 8.10 8.97
N VAL A 138 -3.58 8.69 7.79
CA VAL A 138 -3.50 7.98 6.51
C VAL A 138 -2.08 8.07 5.98
N ASN A 139 -1.46 6.90 5.81
CA ASN A 139 -0.07 6.74 5.41
C ASN A 139 0.03 6.00 4.06
N PHE A 140 1.12 6.22 3.33
CA PHE A 140 1.39 5.57 2.05
C PHE A 140 2.69 4.79 2.12
N PHE A 141 2.71 3.63 1.45
CA PHE A 141 3.85 2.72 1.47
C PHE A 141 4.19 2.26 0.06
N GLU A 142 5.40 2.57 -0.39
CA GLU A 142 5.95 2.20 -1.68
C GLU A 142 6.50 0.77 -1.65
N PRO A 143 5.79 -0.22 -2.24
CA PRO A 143 6.19 -1.63 -2.19
C PRO A 143 7.45 -1.91 -3.01
N GLY A 144 7.68 -1.16 -4.09
CA GLY A 144 8.88 -1.26 -4.89
C GLY A 144 10.15 -0.92 -4.11
N MET A 145 10.03 -0.13 -3.04
CA MET A 145 11.14 0.38 -2.23
C MET A 145 11.12 -0.07 -0.76
N GLY A 146 9.99 -0.59 -0.30
CA GLY A 146 9.78 -1.00 1.09
C GLY A 146 9.78 0.18 2.07
N GLN A 147 9.21 1.32 1.68
CA GLN A 147 9.31 2.59 2.45
C GLN A 147 7.99 3.33 2.52
N LEU A 148 7.83 4.11 3.59
CA LEU A 148 6.79 5.14 3.63
C LEU A 148 7.15 6.29 2.71
N VAL A 149 6.14 6.90 2.11
CA VAL A 149 6.29 8.08 1.26
C VAL A 149 5.18 9.07 1.53
N ASP A 150 5.45 10.32 1.20
CA ASP A 150 4.45 11.39 1.23
C ASP A 150 3.97 11.71 -0.18
N LEU A 151 2.66 11.63 -0.37
CA LEU A 151 2.00 12.16 -1.55
C LEU A 151 1.68 13.64 -1.34
N ASN A 152 1.99 14.47 -2.33
CA ASN A 152 1.56 15.87 -2.34
C ASN A 152 0.05 15.98 -2.65
N THR A 153 -0.50 17.19 -2.57
CA THR A 153 -1.93 17.45 -2.80
C THR A 153 -2.40 16.98 -4.18
N GLN A 154 -1.61 17.21 -5.24
CA GLN A 154 -1.97 16.81 -6.60
C GLN A 154 -2.03 15.29 -6.72
N GLU A 155 -1.01 14.59 -6.23
CA GLU A 155 -0.90 13.13 -6.22
C GLU A 155 -2.10 12.50 -5.49
N ARG A 156 -2.44 13.02 -4.29
CA ARG A 156 -3.61 12.57 -3.51
C ARG A 156 -4.92 12.78 -4.26
N SER A 157 -5.13 13.98 -4.83
CA SER A 157 -6.37 14.31 -5.54
C SER A 157 -6.57 13.51 -6.84
N SER A 158 -5.49 13.06 -7.46
CA SER A 158 -5.51 12.21 -8.66
C SER A 158 -5.77 10.73 -8.37
N SER A 159 -5.82 10.34 -7.10
CA SER A 159 -5.85 8.94 -6.73
C SER A 159 -7.21 8.29 -6.98
N TRP A 160 -7.20 7.01 -7.38
CA TRP A 160 -8.41 6.22 -7.56
C TRP A 160 -8.17 4.76 -7.20
N PHE A 161 -9.27 4.08 -6.84
CA PHE A 161 -9.30 2.64 -6.62
C PHE A 161 -10.05 1.99 -7.77
N GLY A 162 -9.44 1.00 -8.42
CA GLY A 162 -10.17 0.12 -9.32
C GLY A 162 -9.32 -1.08 -9.69
N LEU A 163 -9.85 -2.27 -9.43
CA LEU A 163 -9.49 -3.42 -10.23
C LEU A 163 -10.40 -3.38 -11.46
N ALA A 164 -9.84 -3.63 -12.64
CA ALA A 164 -10.63 -3.78 -13.85
C ALA A 164 -11.75 -4.82 -13.60
N ALA A 165 -12.98 -4.43 -13.92
CA ALA A 165 -14.14 -5.31 -13.95
C ALA A 165 -14.17 -6.12 -15.26
#